data_AF-A0A3B3YEA7-F1
#
_entry.id   AF-A0A3B3YEA7-F1
#
_cell.length_a   1.000
_cell.length_b   1.000
_cell.length_c   1.000
_cell.angle_alpha   90.00
_cell.angle_beta   90.00
_cell.angle_gamma   90.00
#
_symmetry.space_group_name_H-M   'P 1'
#
loop_
_entity.id
_entity.type
_entity.pdbx_description
1 polymer ?
#
loop_
_entity_poly.entity_id
_entity_poly.type
_entity_poly.pdbx_seq_one_letter_code
_entity_poly.pdbx_strand_id
1 'polypeptide(L)'
;MDSNSISEPKSNGVKKGGARIIVDDNDEGLSPTDLSEMLAEGTKESHDRAENCQFVKDFLRGHIIKDVFKRATAALYFVYSAMEEEIEKNKDHPHIAPIYFPAELHRREALARDLEYFYGADWESQISLSAGTKPYVDRIHEVGEADPVLLVAHSYTRYMGDLSGGQILKKVAQRALKLPASGEGLNFYQFKGITSHRGFKQLYRSRMNELELDPEAKQRIVDESNRAFGFNMMVFSELEEIGNTIKEEVQEQVSGHAELIQEDDFNKCPYYAAKMGKVPLLFFSVNY
;
A
#
# COMPACT_ATOMS: atom_id res chain seq x y z
N MET A 1 -27.70 49.74 53.10
CA MET A 1 -28.33 50.76 52.25
C MET A 1 -28.23 50.28 50.82
N ASP A 2 -29.29 49.59 50.38
CA ASP A 2 -30.10 49.93 49.20
C ASP A 2 -29.32 50.21 47.90
N SER A 3 -29.25 49.24 46.99
CA SER A 3 -30.22 48.97 45.91
C SER A 3 -30.08 49.94 44.73
N ASN A 4 -29.69 49.44 43.55
CA ASN A 4 -30.61 49.44 42.41
C ASN A 4 -30.11 48.61 41.21
N SER A 5 -31.08 47.93 40.63
CA SER A 5 -31.09 47.13 39.40
C SER A 5 -31.34 47.99 38.14
N ILE A 6 -31.36 47.30 36.97
CA ILE A 6 -31.87 47.68 35.62
C ILE A 6 -30.71 47.99 34.64
N SER A 7 -30.55 47.41 33.43
CA SER A 7 -31.27 46.44 32.58
C SER A 7 -30.35 46.03 31.40
N GLU A 8 -30.56 44.84 30.82
CA GLU A 8 -29.97 44.40 29.54
C GLU A 8 -30.34 45.30 28.34
N PRO A 9 -29.61 45.16 27.22
CA PRO A 9 -30.32 44.70 26.03
C PRO A 9 -29.65 43.51 25.33
N LYS A 10 -30.50 42.58 24.88
CA LYS A 10 -30.18 41.43 24.03
C LYS A 10 -29.61 41.88 22.68
N SER A 11 -28.59 41.17 22.22
CA SER A 11 -28.12 41.21 20.83
C SER A 11 -27.97 39.78 20.31
N ASN A 12 -28.78 39.48 19.28
CA ASN A 12 -28.78 38.25 18.50
C ASN A 12 -27.45 38.06 17.77
N GLY A 13 -26.81 36.90 17.99
CA GLY A 13 -25.68 36.44 17.20
C GLY A 13 -25.75 34.93 17.01
N VAL A 14 -26.47 34.50 15.96
CA VAL A 14 -26.43 33.11 15.48
C VAL A 14 -25.00 32.79 15.06
N LYS A 15 -24.26 32.00 15.85
CA LYS A 15 -23.04 31.34 15.40
C LYS A 15 -23.34 29.86 15.19
N LYS A 16 -23.42 29.48 13.91
CA LYS A 16 -23.20 28.11 13.44
C LYS A 16 -21.78 27.70 13.83
N GLY A 17 -21.64 27.03 14.98
CA GLY A 17 -20.43 26.31 15.35
C GLY A 17 -20.68 24.84 15.08
N GLY A 18 -20.28 24.35 13.90
CA GLY A 18 -20.21 22.92 13.66
C GLY A 18 -19.37 22.29 14.77
N ALA A 19 -19.84 21.16 15.29
CA ALA A 19 -19.11 20.38 16.28
C ALA A 19 -17.68 20.17 15.78
N ARG A 20 -16.74 20.89 16.39
CA ARG A 20 -15.33 20.58 16.27
C ARG A 20 -15.19 19.26 17.02
N ILE A 21 -15.15 18.16 16.29
CA ILE A 21 -14.66 16.90 16.83
C ILE A 21 -13.22 17.20 17.22
N ILE A 22 -13.00 17.42 18.51
CA ILE A 22 -11.68 17.31 19.10
C ILE A 22 -11.35 15.83 18.92
N VAL A 23 -10.54 15.53 17.91
CA VAL A 23 -9.90 14.22 17.81
C VAL A 23 -8.88 14.23 18.93
N ASP A 24 -9.08 13.34 19.89
CA ASP A 24 -8.15 13.12 20.98
C ASP A 24 -6.91 12.43 20.36
N ASP A 25 -5.96 13.24 19.89
CA ASP A 25 -4.63 12.82 19.46
C ASP A 25 -3.75 12.61 20.71
N ASN A 26 -4.19 11.73 21.61
CA ASN A 26 -3.33 11.26 22.70
C ASN A 26 -2.39 10.20 22.15
N ASP A 27 -1.36 10.68 21.46
CA ASP A 27 -0.08 10.02 21.24
C ASP A 27 0.83 10.17 22.47
N GLU A 28 0.23 10.13 23.67
CA GLU A 28 0.94 10.26 24.93
C GLU A 28 1.67 8.95 25.24
N GLY A 29 2.96 8.88 24.89
CA GLY A 29 3.88 7.85 25.40
C GLY A 29 4.90 7.28 24.42
N LEU A 30 4.90 7.67 23.13
CA LEU A 30 5.91 7.19 22.19
C LEU A 30 7.26 7.86 22.44
N SER A 31 8.29 7.03 22.60
CA SER A 31 9.68 7.48 22.69
C SER A 31 10.28 7.61 21.29
N PRO A 32 11.13 8.60 21.01
CA PRO A 32 11.91 8.65 19.74
C PRO A 32 12.78 7.41 19.51
N THR A 33 13.03 6.61 20.54
CA THR A 33 13.79 5.36 20.48
C THR A 33 12.90 4.11 20.38
N ASP A 34 11.59 4.28 20.31
CA ASP A 34 10.65 3.19 20.03
C ASP A 34 10.86 2.70 18.60
N LEU A 35 10.75 1.38 18.40
CA LEU A 35 11.00 0.79 17.10
C LEU A 35 10.03 1.32 16.04
N SER A 36 8.77 1.58 16.40
CA SER A 36 7.78 2.18 15.50
C SER A 36 8.20 3.54 14.97
N GLU A 37 8.76 4.39 15.83
CA GLU A 37 9.19 5.75 15.50
C GLU A 37 10.50 5.73 14.70
N MET A 38 11.44 4.87 15.10
CA MET A 38 12.68 4.65 14.35
C MET A 38 12.39 4.16 12.92
N LEU A 39 11.43 3.27 12.74
CA LEU A 39 11.01 2.80 11.42
C LEU A 39 10.29 3.88 10.61
N ALA A 40 9.38 4.63 11.23
CA ALA A 40 8.64 5.69 10.56
C ALA A 40 9.59 6.78 10.03
N GLU A 41 10.52 7.26 10.85
CA GLU A 41 11.48 8.28 10.44
C GLU A 41 12.54 7.68 9.51
N GLY A 42 13.13 6.53 9.88
CA GLY A 42 14.24 5.91 9.15
C GLY A 42 13.89 5.39 7.75
N THR A 43 12.60 5.20 7.43
CA THR A 43 12.15 4.74 6.11
C THR A 43 11.47 5.82 5.27
N LYS A 44 11.34 7.04 5.80
CA LYS A 44 10.61 8.14 5.17
C LYS A 44 11.07 8.45 3.74
N GLU A 45 12.39 8.54 3.51
CA GLU A 45 12.90 8.81 2.16
C GLU A 45 12.61 7.66 1.18
N SER A 46 12.72 6.42 1.65
CA SER A 46 12.43 5.24 0.84
C SER A 46 10.96 5.13 0.49
N HIS A 47 10.10 5.46 1.46
CA HIS A 47 8.66 5.61 1.26
C HIS A 47 8.36 6.70 0.22
N ASP A 48 8.91 7.91 0.39
CA ASP A 48 8.71 9.02 -0.54
C ASP A 48 9.17 8.66 -1.97
N ARG A 49 10.29 7.95 -2.13
CA ARG A 49 10.75 7.45 -3.42
C ARG A 49 9.77 6.44 -4.03
N ALA A 50 9.27 5.51 -3.24
CA ALA A 50 8.33 4.49 -3.70
C ALA A 50 7.03 5.11 -4.21
N GLU A 51 6.50 6.11 -3.52
CA GLU A 51 5.27 6.81 -3.94
C GLU A 51 5.47 7.67 -5.17
N ASN A 52 6.67 8.20 -5.33
CA ASN A 52 7.00 9.08 -6.44
C ASN A 52 7.53 8.35 -7.66
N CYS A 53 7.61 7.01 -7.63
CA CYS A 53 7.97 6.25 -8.82
C CYS A 53 6.88 6.35 -9.89
N GLN A 54 7.28 6.20 -11.15
CA GLN A 54 6.37 6.43 -12.27
C GLN A 54 5.24 5.38 -12.29
N PHE A 55 5.56 4.12 -12.01
CA PHE A 55 4.59 3.04 -11.84
C PHE A 55 3.45 3.41 -10.86
N VAL A 56 3.78 3.84 -9.64
CA VAL A 56 2.77 4.20 -8.62
C VAL A 56 1.99 5.45 -9.02
N LYS A 57 2.66 6.46 -9.60
CA LYS A 57 2.00 7.67 -10.10
C LYS A 57 0.97 7.36 -11.19
N ASP A 58 1.31 6.49 -12.13
CA ASP A 58 0.39 6.08 -13.20
C ASP A 58 -0.75 5.22 -12.66
N PHE A 59 -0.46 4.34 -11.71
CA PHE A 59 -1.49 3.60 -10.99
C PHE A 59 -2.49 4.54 -10.34
N LEU A 60 -2.04 5.54 -9.57
CA LEU A 60 -2.91 6.50 -8.86
C LEU A 60 -3.73 7.38 -9.81
N ARG A 61 -3.22 7.66 -11.01
CA ARG A 61 -3.98 8.33 -12.10
C ARG A 61 -5.03 7.42 -12.74
N GLY A 62 -4.98 6.12 -12.47
CA GLY A 62 -5.86 5.12 -13.07
C GLY A 62 -5.38 4.61 -14.43
N HIS A 63 -4.13 4.90 -14.81
CA HIS A 63 -3.50 4.36 -16.01
C HIS A 63 -2.98 2.95 -15.75
N ILE A 64 -3.91 2.01 -15.55
CA ILE A 64 -3.61 0.64 -15.16
C ILE A 64 -3.84 -0.30 -16.35
N ILE A 65 -2.77 -0.94 -16.81
CA ILE A 65 -2.86 -2.04 -17.78
C ILE A 65 -3.21 -3.31 -17.02
N LYS A 66 -4.30 -3.99 -17.43
CA LYS A 66 -4.81 -5.19 -16.74
C LYS A 66 -3.73 -6.27 -16.61
N ASP A 67 -2.98 -6.54 -17.68
CA ASP A 67 -1.92 -7.57 -17.66
C ASP A 67 -0.77 -7.22 -16.72
N VAL A 68 -0.41 -5.93 -16.61
CA VAL A 68 0.58 -5.48 -15.62
C VAL A 68 0.04 -5.63 -14.20
N PHE A 69 -1.23 -5.31 -13.98
CA PHE A 69 -1.89 -5.53 -12.67
C PHE A 69 -1.87 -7.02 -12.28
N LYS A 70 -2.18 -7.92 -13.21
CA LYS A 70 -2.12 -9.37 -12.99
C LYS A 70 -0.72 -9.84 -12.58
N ARG A 71 0.32 -9.35 -13.26
CA ARG A 71 1.73 -9.66 -12.94
C ARG A 71 2.15 -9.08 -11.60
N ALA A 72 1.69 -7.87 -11.27
CA ALA A 72 1.90 -7.28 -9.95
C ALA A 72 1.26 -8.15 -8.83
N THR A 73 0.04 -8.65 -9.05
CA THR A 73 -0.61 -9.59 -8.13
C THR A 73 0.20 -10.89 -7.98
N ALA A 74 0.78 -11.41 -9.06
CA ALA A 74 1.64 -12.59 -8.99
C ALA A 74 2.94 -12.32 -8.21
N ALA A 75 3.59 -11.18 -8.42
CA ALA A 75 4.76 -10.78 -7.65
C ALA A 75 4.45 -10.69 -6.15
N LEU A 76 3.31 -10.07 -5.80
CA LEU A 76 2.83 -10.04 -4.42
C LEU A 76 2.57 -11.45 -3.88
N TYR A 77 1.95 -12.34 -4.65
CA TYR A 77 1.73 -13.73 -4.21
C TYR A 77 3.02 -14.41 -3.78
N PHE A 78 4.10 -14.30 -4.57
CA PHE A 78 5.38 -14.89 -4.21
C PHE A 78 6.00 -14.23 -2.96
N VAL A 79 6.01 -12.90 -2.89
CA VAL A 79 6.57 -12.16 -1.74
C VAL A 79 5.85 -12.50 -0.44
N TYR A 80 4.52 -12.48 -0.44
CA TYR A 80 3.73 -12.80 0.76
C TYR A 80 3.79 -14.29 1.09
N SER A 81 3.87 -15.18 0.10
CA SER A 81 4.04 -16.61 0.38
C SER A 81 5.34 -16.87 1.11
N ALA A 82 6.46 -16.28 0.66
CA ALA A 82 7.75 -16.39 1.33
C ALA A 82 7.71 -15.77 2.74
N MET A 83 7.16 -14.56 2.86
CA MET A 83 7.10 -13.85 4.14
C MET A 83 6.26 -14.60 5.17
N GLU A 84 5.08 -15.08 4.76
CA GLU A 84 4.15 -15.79 5.66
C GLU A 84 4.65 -17.20 5.98
N GLU A 85 5.37 -17.85 5.07
CA GLU A 85 6.08 -19.09 5.36
C GLU A 85 7.15 -18.90 6.44
N GLU A 86 8.01 -17.88 6.31
CA GLU A 86 9.07 -17.62 7.28
C GLU A 86 8.54 -17.10 8.62
N ILE A 87 7.46 -16.30 8.62
CA ILE A 87 6.75 -15.92 9.84
C ILE A 87 6.17 -17.15 10.53
N GLU A 88 5.57 -18.09 9.78
CA GLU A 88 5.00 -19.31 10.36
C GLU A 88 6.07 -20.22 10.97
N LYS A 89 7.23 -20.39 10.30
CA LYS A 89 8.39 -21.12 10.83
C LYS A 89 8.92 -20.51 12.13
N ASN A 90 8.84 -19.19 12.27
CA ASN A 90 9.38 -18.43 13.40
C ASN A 90 8.32 -17.92 14.38
N LYS A 91 7.07 -18.40 14.31
CA LYS A 91 5.94 -17.84 15.08
C LYS A 91 6.13 -17.85 16.60
N ASP A 92 6.88 -18.81 17.13
CA ASP A 92 7.17 -18.95 18.55
C ASP A 92 8.46 -18.20 18.97
N HIS A 93 9.18 -17.60 18.01
CA HIS A 93 10.37 -16.80 18.29
C HIS A 93 9.98 -15.54 19.08
N PRO A 94 10.70 -15.15 20.16
CA PRO A 94 10.32 -14.05 21.04
C PRO A 94 10.10 -12.70 20.33
N HIS A 95 10.83 -12.45 19.23
CA HIS A 95 10.69 -11.20 18.47
C HIS A 95 9.60 -11.23 17.37
N ILE A 96 9.00 -12.40 17.10
CA ILE A 96 7.97 -12.57 16.07
C ILE A 96 6.61 -12.85 16.69
N ALA A 97 6.55 -13.65 17.75
CA ALA A 97 5.31 -13.96 18.46
C ALA A 97 4.45 -12.72 18.80
N PRO A 98 5.01 -11.57 19.24
CA PRO A 98 4.21 -10.39 19.55
C PRO A 98 3.53 -9.74 18.34
N ILE A 99 4.07 -9.95 17.13
CA ILE A 99 3.55 -9.38 15.87
C ILE A 99 2.88 -10.45 14.97
N TYR A 100 2.67 -11.66 15.49
CA TYR A 100 2.07 -12.77 14.76
C TYR A 100 0.53 -12.64 14.73
N PHE A 101 0.00 -12.08 13.62
CA PHE A 101 -1.43 -11.85 13.41
C PHE A 101 -1.95 -12.51 12.11
N PRO A 102 -1.94 -13.85 12.02
CA PRO A 102 -2.23 -14.54 10.77
C PRO A 102 -3.67 -14.34 10.29
N ALA A 103 -4.65 -14.34 11.20
CA ALA A 103 -6.06 -14.21 10.86
C ALA A 103 -6.40 -12.81 10.30
N GLU A 104 -5.68 -11.80 10.78
CA GLU A 104 -5.88 -10.41 10.41
C GLU A 104 -5.06 -10.04 9.17
N LEU A 105 -3.79 -10.44 9.13
CA LEU A 105 -2.81 -9.92 8.18
C LEU A 105 -2.46 -10.85 7.02
N HIS A 106 -2.49 -12.17 7.15
CA HIS A 106 -2.00 -13.03 6.07
C HIS A 106 -2.79 -12.85 4.77
N ARG A 107 -2.08 -12.74 3.64
CA ARG A 107 -2.56 -12.36 2.32
C ARG A 107 -2.41 -13.46 1.28
N ARG A 108 -1.57 -14.49 1.50
CA ARG A 108 -1.34 -15.56 0.51
C ARG A 108 -2.63 -16.13 -0.06
N GLU A 109 -3.57 -16.51 0.80
CA GLU A 109 -4.87 -17.06 0.38
C GLU A 109 -5.76 -16.05 -0.36
N ALA A 110 -5.66 -14.77 -0.01
CA ALA A 110 -6.38 -13.71 -0.70
C ALA A 110 -5.80 -13.46 -2.10
N LEU A 111 -4.47 -13.48 -2.22
CA LEU A 111 -3.74 -13.36 -3.48
C LEU A 111 -3.99 -14.56 -4.40
N ALA A 112 -4.04 -15.79 -3.87
CA ALA A 112 -4.40 -16.98 -4.64
C ALA A 112 -5.79 -16.84 -5.29
N ARG A 113 -6.80 -16.38 -4.53
CA ARG A 113 -8.14 -16.11 -5.07
C ARG A 113 -8.14 -15.01 -6.14
N ASP A 114 -7.32 -13.98 -5.98
CA ASP A 114 -7.20 -12.92 -6.99
C ASP A 114 -6.53 -13.45 -8.27
N LEU A 115 -5.52 -14.30 -8.13
CA LEU A 115 -4.86 -14.95 -9.27
C LEU A 115 -5.79 -15.91 -10.01
N GLU A 116 -6.56 -16.72 -9.28
CA GLU A 116 -7.60 -17.57 -9.87
C GLU A 116 -8.63 -16.74 -10.65
N TYR A 117 -9.06 -15.60 -10.10
CA TYR A 117 -9.95 -14.67 -10.81
C TYR A 117 -9.34 -14.14 -12.12
N PHE A 118 -8.04 -13.87 -12.14
CA PHE A 118 -7.36 -13.24 -13.28
C PHE A 118 -6.84 -14.21 -14.35
N TYR A 119 -6.47 -15.41 -13.96
CA TYR A 119 -5.81 -16.41 -14.81
C TYR A 119 -6.66 -17.68 -15.02
N GLY A 120 -7.67 -17.92 -14.18
CA GLY A 120 -8.50 -19.13 -14.22
C GLY A 120 -8.04 -20.18 -13.20
N ALA A 121 -8.70 -21.34 -13.22
CA ALA A 121 -8.45 -22.43 -12.26
C ALA A 121 -7.02 -22.98 -12.30
N ASP A 122 -6.32 -22.84 -13.42
CA ASP A 122 -4.95 -23.29 -13.68
C ASP A 122 -3.89 -22.18 -13.45
N TRP A 123 -4.25 -21.11 -12.72
CA TRP A 123 -3.41 -19.93 -12.52
C TRP A 123 -1.99 -20.24 -12.02
N GLU A 124 -1.81 -21.26 -11.18
CA GLU A 124 -0.50 -21.66 -10.65
C GLU A 124 0.50 -22.00 -11.77
N SER A 125 0.03 -22.59 -12.86
CA SER A 125 0.86 -22.96 -14.01
C SER A 125 1.18 -21.77 -14.94
N GLN A 126 0.45 -20.67 -14.80
CA GLN A 126 0.56 -19.49 -15.66
C GLN A 126 1.42 -18.38 -15.05
N ILE A 127 1.73 -18.46 -13.75
CA ILE A 127 2.61 -17.51 -13.08
C ILE A 127 3.99 -18.11 -12.82
N SER A 128 5.00 -17.26 -12.77
CA SER A 128 6.35 -17.64 -12.40
C SER A 128 7.03 -16.53 -11.62
N LEU A 129 7.99 -16.89 -10.79
CA LEU A 129 8.79 -15.94 -10.04
C LEU A 129 9.66 -15.14 -11.02
N SER A 130 9.40 -13.84 -11.14
CA SER A 130 10.08 -12.96 -12.08
C SER A 130 11.48 -12.57 -11.60
N ALA A 131 12.30 -12.06 -12.52
CA ALA A 131 13.66 -11.62 -12.21
C ALA A 131 13.68 -10.43 -11.23
N GLY A 132 12.72 -9.52 -11.35
CA GLY A 132 12.55 -8.38 -10.43
C GLY A 132 12.03 -8.78 -9.04
N THR A 133 11.26 -9.88 -8.95
CA THR A 133 10.67 -10.34 -7.68
C THR A 133 11.60 -11.30 -6.92
N LYS A 134 12.38 -12.12 -7.63
CA LYS A 134 13.24 -13.16 -7.04
C LYS A 134 14.17 -12.63 -5.93
N PRO A 135 14.88 -11.49 -6.07
CA PRO A 135 15.76 -10.98 -5.02
C PRO A 135 15.03 -10.71 -3.70
N TYR A 136 13.75 -10.32 -3.77
CA TYR A 136 12.95 -10.06 -2.57
C TYR A 136 12.62 -11.38 -1.85
N VAL A 137 12.11 -12.36 -2.61
CA VAL A 137 11.78 -13.69 -2.09
C VAL A 137 13.00 -14.37 -1.49
N ASP A 138 14.14 -14.35 -2.20
CA ASP A 138 15.40 -14.91 -1.72
C ASP A 138 15.83 -14.27 -0.39
N ARG A 139 15.74 -12.93 -0.29
CA ARG A 139 16.13 -12.22 0.94
C ARG A 139 15.22 -12.54 2.11
N ILE A 140 13.92 -12.69 1.89
CA ILE A 140 12.96 -13.07 2.94
C ILE A 140 13.32 -14.44 3.52
N HIS A 141 13.58 -15.44 2.66
CA HIS A 141 14.02 -16.76 3.13
C HIS A 141 15.37 -16.69 3.85
N GLU A 142 16.33 -15.93 3.31
CA GLU A 142 17.64 -15.75 3.95
C GLU A 142 17.51 -15.20 5.39
N VAL A 143 16.70 -14.15 5.60
CA VAL A 143 16.52 -13.60 6.95
C VAL A 143 15.65 -14.49 7.84
N GLY A 144 14.65 -15.17 7.27
CA GLY A 144 13.79 -16.09 8.03
C GLY A 144 14.56 -17.28 8.60
N GLU A 145 15.59 -17.74 7.89
CA GLU A 145 16.46 -18.82 8.34
C GLU A 145 17.62 -18.34 9.22
N ALA A 146 18.28 -17.24 8.86
CA ALA A 146 19.54 -16.83 9.49
C ALA A 146 19.40 -15.79 10.61
N ASP A 147 18.44 -14.87 10.51
CA ASP A 147 18.23 -13.82 11.51
C ASP A 147 16.75 -13.40 11.59
N PRO A 148 15.89 -14.22 12.21
CA PRO A 148 14.44 -14.05 12.18
C PRO A 148 13.95 -12.68 12.69
N VAL A 149 14.73 -11.98 13.52
CA VAL A 149 14.36 -10.63 14.00
C VAL A 149 14.13 -9.65 12.84
N LEU A 150 14.82 -9.85 11.71
CA LEU A 150 14.70 -9.00 10.54
C LEU A 150 13.40 -9.24 9.76
N LEU A 151 12.65 -10.33 10.03
CA LEU A 151 11.29 -10.50 9.50
C LEU A 151 10.33 -9.40 9.98
N VAL A 152 10.60 -8.78 11.14
CA VAL A 152 9.84 -7.61 11.63
C VAL A 152 9.87 -6.49 10.59
N ALA A 153 11.01 -6.27 9.93
CA ALA A 153 11.19 -5.24 8.92
C ALA A 153 10.31 -5.47 7.69
N HIS A 154 10.28 -6.70 7.18
CA HIS A 154 9.50 -7.10 6.00
C HIS A 154 7.99 -7.06 6.29
N SER A 155 7.59 -7.61 7.43
CA SER A 155 6.20 -7.59 7.92
C SER A 155 5.69 -6.15 8.09
N TYR A 156 6.48 -5.28 8.73
CA TYR A 156 6.15 -3.87 8.89
C TYR A 156 5.98 -3.16 7.53
N THR A 157 6.99 -3.24 6.67
CA THR A 157 7.01 -2.53 5.37
C THR A 157 5.81 -2.94 4.50
N ARG A 158 5.44 -4.22 4.49
CA ARG A 158 4.32 -4.74 3.70
C ARG A 158 2.96 -4.43 4.34
N TYR A 159 2.68 -4.97 5.52
CA TYR A 159 1.33 -4.91 6.09
C TYR A 159 0.91 -3.48 6.47
N MET A 160 1.82 -2.64 6.95
CA MET A 160 1.47 -1.24 7.29
C MET A 160 1.18 -0.42 6.03
N GLY A 161 1.88 -0.72 4.93
CA GLY A 161 1.59 -0.17 3.60
C GLY A 161 0.20 -0.57 3.10
N ASP A 162 -0.18 -1.83 3.23
CA ASP A 162 -1.47 -2.34 2.76
C ASP A 162 -2.67 -1.74 3.51
N LEU A 163 -2.52 -1.58 4.83
CA LEU A 163 -3.55 -0.99 5.71
C LEU A 163 -3.68 0.53 5.55
N SER A 164 -2.68 1.17 4.95
CA SER A 164 -2.67 2.61 4.69
C SER A 164 -2.98 2.87 3.22
N GLY A 165 -1.95 2.79 2.40
CA GLY A 165 -1.97 3.06 0.98
C GLY A 165 -2.77 2.10 0.13
N GLY A 166 -2.71 0.81 0.48
CA GLY A 166 -3.41 -0.25 -0.23
C GLY A 166 -4.90 0.02 -0.37
N GLN A 167 -5.51 0.74 0.58
CA GLN A 167 -6.94 1.08 0.53
C GLN A 167 -7.28 2.12 -0.54
N ILE A 168 -6.36 3.02 -0.84
CA ILE A 168 -6.49 3.95 -1.96
C ILE A 168 -6.30 3.17 -3.26
N LEU A 169 -5.22 2.37 -3.35
CA LEU A 169 -4.92 1.55 -4.53
C LEU A 169 -6.09 0.63 -4.91
N LYS A 170 -6.73 -0.02 -3.93
CA LYS A 170 -7.94 -0.82 -4.13
C LYS A 170 -9.03 -0.07 -4.88
N LYS A 171 -9.36 1.15 -4.45
CA LYS A 171 -10.42 1.98 -5.07
C LYS A 171 -10.04 2.37 -6.50
N VAL A 172 -8.78 2.71 -6.73
CA VAL A 172 -8.30 3.08 -8.06
C VAL A 172 -8.33 1.89 -9.01
N ALA A 173 -7.83 0.72 -8.58
CA ALA A 173 -7.86 -0.52 -9.34
C ALA A 173 -9.29 -0.94 -9.68
N GLN A 174 -10.19 -0.93 -8.70
CA GLN A 174 -11.60 -1.29 -8.91
C GLN A 174 -12.23 -0.45 -10.02
N ARG A 175 -12.04 0.87 -9.98
CA ARG A 175 -12.58 1.80 -10.97
C ARG A 175 -11.91 1.63 -12.33
N ALA A 176 -10.58 1.63 -12.38
CA ALA A 176 -9.82 1.62 -13.64
C ALA A 176 -10.00 0.30 -14.41
N LEU A 177 -10.01 -0.82 -13.70
CA LEU A 177 -10.15 -2.16 -14.30
C LEU A 177 -11.60 -2.65 -14.36
N LYS A 178 -12.57 -1.83 -13.91
CA LYS A 178 -14.01 -2.15 -13.88
C LYS A 178 -14.29 -3.47 -13.14
N LEU A 179 -13.60 -3.70 -12.03
CA LEU A 179 -13.75 -4.91 -11.21
C LEU A 179 -15.08 -4.88 -10.44
N PRO A 180 -15.66 -6.05 -10.16
CA PRO A 180 -17.00 -6.12 -9.57
C PRO A 180 -17.05 -5.54 -8.15
N ALA A 181 -18.24 -5.05 -7.77
CA ALA A 181 -18.48 -4.51 -6.44
C ALA A 181 -18.41 -5.58 -5.33
N SER A 182 -18.52 -6.86 -5.69
CA SER A 182 -18.32 -8.03 -4.81
C SER A 182 -16.90 -8.09 -4.24
N GLY A 183 -15.91 -7.46 -4.90
CA GLY A 183 -14.52 -7.44 -4.48
C GLY A 183 -13.65 -8.56 -5.06
N GLU A 184 -14.17 -9.37 -5.96
CA GLU A 184 -13.38 -10.36 -6.71
C GLU A 184 -12.28 -9.68 -7.53
N GLY A 185 -11.09 -10.28 -7.55
CA GLY A 185 -9.87 -9.68 -8.12
C GLY A 185 -9.21 -8.61 -7.25
N LEU A 186 -9.75 -8.34 -6.05
CA LEU A 186 -9.21 -7.40 -5.04
C LEU A 186 -9.32 -7.95 -3.61
N ASN A 187 -9.29 -9.28 -3.43
CA ASN A 187 -9.29 -9.93 -2.12
C ASN A 187 -8.06 -9.52 -1.29
N PHE A 188 -6.90 -9.35 -1.90
CA PHE A 188 -5.66 -8.91 -1.24
C PHE A 188 -5.88 -7.69 -0.35
N TYR A 189 -6.61 -6.69 -0.86
CA TYR A 189 -6.87 -5.43 -0.17
C TYR A 189 -7.99 -5.51 0.89
N GLN A 190 -8.54 -6.69 1.17
CA GLN A 190 -9.66 -6.88 2.10
C GLN A 190 -9.19 -7.58 3.39
N PHE A 191 -9.24 -6.85 4.50
CA PHE A 191 -8.82 -7.33 5.82
C PHE A 191 -10.05 -7.68 6.67
N LYS A 192 -10.65 -8.85 6.43
CA LYS A 192 -11.91 -9.25 7.10
C LYS A 192 -11.78 -9.37 8.62
N GLY A 193 -10.58 -9.68 9.14
CA GLY A 193 -10.29 -9.74 10.57
C GLY A 193 -10.07 -8.37 11.22
N ILE A 194 -10.05 -7.27 10.46
CA ILE A 194 -9.74 -5.94 10.97
C ILE A 194 -10.96 -5.02 10.82
N THR A 195 -11.51 -4.58 11.94
CA THR A 195 -12.68 -3.67 11.97
C THR A 195 -12.28 -2.20 11.87
N SER A 196 -11.06 -1.83 12.32
CA SER A 196 -10.51 -0.48 12.23
C SER A 196 -9.05 -0.54 11.84
N HIS A 197 -8.73 -0.08 10.62
CA HIS A 197 -7.33 -0.04 10.16
C HIS A 197 -6.47 0.90 11.01
N ARG A 198 -7.03 2.03 11.49
CA ARG A 198 -6.31 2.94 12.40
C ARG A 198 -5.98 2.23 13.71
N GLY A 199 -6.98 1.61 14.34
CA GLY A 199 -6.81 0.91 15.62
C GLY A 199 -5.85 -0.27 15.52
N PHE A 200 -5.93 -1.05 14.42
CA PHE A 200 -5.03 -2.17 14.22
C PHE A 200 -3.58 -1.73 13.97
N LYS A 201 -3.35 -0.65 13.22
CA LYS A 201 -2.00 -0.09 13.07
C LYS A 201 -1.41 0.38 14.40
N GLN A 202 -2.23 1.01 15.26
CA GLN A 202 -1.80 1.40 16.60
C GLN A 202 -1.45 0.17 17.46
N LEU A 203 -2.28 -0.87 17.44
CA LEU A 203 -1.98 -2.14 18.09
C LEU A 203 -0.66 -2.75 17.59
N TYR A 204 -0.47 -2.82 16.27
CA TYR A 204 0.72 -3.39 15.66
C TYR A 204 2.00 -2.63 16.08
N ARG A 205 1.96 -1.28 16.08
CA ARG A 205 3.05 -0.44 16.59
C ARG A 205 3.34 -0.69 18.06
N SER A 206 2.31 -0.77 18.89
CA SER A 206 2.46 -1.09 20.32
C SER A 206 3.19 -2.43 20.51
N ARG A 207 2.81 -3.47 19.75
CA ARG A 207 3.46 -4.79 19.79
C ARG A 207 4.91 -4.78 19.33
N MET A 208 5.24 -3.98 18.32
CA MET A 208 6.64 -3.79 17.91
C MET A 208 7.46 -3.07 18.99
N ASN A 209 6.86 -2.14 19.73
CA ASN A 209 7.56 -1.41 20.79
C ASN A 209 7.76 -2.26 22.05
N GLU A 210 6.99 -3.33 22.23
CA GLU A 210 7.16 -4.34 23.29
C GLU A 210 8.32 -5.33 23.02
N LEU A 211 8.93 -5.30 21.83
CA LEU A 211 10.05 -6.19 21.50
C LEU A 211 11.30 -5.82 22.31
N GLU A 212 11.84 -6.78 23.05
CA GLU A 212 13.08 -6.61 23.84
C GLU A 212 14.31 -6.60 22.91
N LEU A 213 14.58 -5.46 22.30
CA LEU A 213 15.66 -5.27 21.32
C LEU A 213 16.68 -4.24 21.81
N ASP A 214 17.96 -4.58 21.66
CA ASP A 214 19.04 -3.62 21.83
C ASP A 214 19.05 -2.59 20.69
N PRO A 215 19.74 -1.44 20.87
CA PRO A 215 19.78 -0.39 19.86
C PRO A 215 20.35 -0.84 18.50
N GLU A 216 21.27 -1.82 18.48
CA GLU A 216 21.86 -2.33 17.25
C GLU A 216 20.84 -3.16 16.46
N ALA A 217 20.10 -4.04 17.12
CA ALA A 217 19.01 -4.81 16.52
C ALA A 217 17.92 -3.90 15.95
N LYS A 218 17.54 -2.85 16.67
CA LYS A 218 16.59 -1.84 16.15
C LYS A 218 17.10 -1.16 14.88
N GLN A 219 18.36 -0.76 14.85
CA GLN A 219 18.96 -0.16 13.65
C GLN A 219 19.00 -1.15 12.47
N ARG A 220 19.38 -2.42 12.72
CA ARG A 220 19.37 -3.45 11.67
C ARG A 220 17.98 -3.67 11.08
N ILE A 221 16.92 -3.60 11.90
CA ILE A 221 15.53 -3.67 11.42
C ILE A 221 15.20 -2.47 10.51
N VAL A 222 15.60 -1.25 10.89
CA VAL A 222 15.40 -0.05 10.06
C VAL A 222 16.14 -0.16 8.72
N ASP A 223 17.38 -0.63 8.75
CA ASP A 223 18.19 -0.82 7.54
C ASP A 223 17.57 -1.90 6.64
N GLU A 224 17.09 -3.00 7.22
CA GLU A 224 16.40 -4.05 6.47
C GLU A 224 15.07 -3.56 5.89
N SER A 225 14.31 -2.70 6.59
CA SER A 225 13.09 -2.11 6.04
C SER A 225 13.40 -1.23 4.83
N ASN A 226 14.51 -0.49 4.85
CA ASN A 226 14.98 0.25 3.67
C ASN A 226 15.35 -0.69 2.51
N ARG A 227 15.95 -1.85 2.79
CA ARG A 227 16.18 -2.88 1.76
C ARG A 227 14.88 -3.45 1.22
N ALA A 228 13.88 -3.70 2.07
CA ALA A 228 12.54 -4.11 1.66
C ALA A 228 11.92 -3.10 0.68
N PHE A 229 12.03 -1.79 0.95
CA PHE A 229 11.63 -0.76 -0.02
C PHE A 229 12.41 -0.86 -1.34
N GLY A 230 13.72 -1.08 -1.27
CA GLY A 230 14.57 -1.31 -2.45
C GLY A 230 14.08 -2.48 -3.32
N PHE A 231 13.70 -3.60 -2.72
CA PHE A 231 13.13 -4.73 -3.47
C PHE A 231 11.77 -4.42 -4.07
N ASN A 232 10.90 -3.69 -3.36
CA ASN A 232 9.63 -3.22 -3.95
C ASN A 232 9.88 -2.34 -5.19
N MET A 233 10.90 -1.50 -5.14
CA MET A 233 11.29 -0.67 -6.29
C MET A 233 11.74 -1.52 -7.48
N MET A 234 12.49 -2.60 -7.27
CA MET A 234 12.88 -3.52 -8.35
C MET A 234 11.66 -4.16 -9.01
N VAL A 235 10.68 -4.59 -8.22
CA VAL A 235 9.40 -5.11 -8.73
C VAL A 235 8.66 -4.05 -9.54
N PHE A 236 8.57 -2.81 -9.04
CA PHE A 236 7.89 -1.72 -9.77
C PHE A 236 8.60 -1.37 -11.07
N SER A 237 9.93 -1.36 -11.09
CA SER A 237 10.71 -1.11 -12.31
C SER A 237 10.47 -2.19 -13.38
N GLU A 238 10.49 -3.47 -13.00
CA GLU A 238 10.19 -4.56 -13.93
C GLU A 238 8.76 -4.45 -14.50
N LEU A 239 7.77 -4.12 -13.65
CA LEU A 239 6.38 -3.94 -14.09
C LEU A 239 6.20 -2.72 -15.00
N GLU A 240 6.96 -1.65 -14.75
CA GLU A 240 6.98 -0.46 -15.61
C GLU A 240 7.52 -0.79 -17.01
N GLU A 241 8.65 -1.51 -17.08
CA GLU A 241 9.24 -1.95 -18.34
C GLU A 241 8.26 -2.82 -19.14
N ILE A 242 7.66 -3.83 -18.51
CA ILE A 242 6.63 -4.68 -19.13
C ILE A 242 5.45 -3.82 -19.63
N GLY A 243 5.02 -2.85 -18.84
CA GLY A 243 3.93 -1.95 -19.20
C GLY A 243 4.26 -1.07 -20.41
N ASN A 244 5.52 -0.67 -20.58
CA ASN A 244 5.97 0.11 -21.74
C ASN A 244 6.03 -0.76 -22.99
N THR A 245 6.57 -1.97 -22.91
CA THR A 245 6.58 -2.94 -24.03
C THR A 245 5.18 -3.22 -24.54
N ILE A 246 4.21 -3.46 -23.65
CA ILE A 246 2.81 -3.71 -24.06
C ILE A 246 2.21 -2.50 -24.81
N LYS A 247 2.52 -1.27 -24.39
CA LYS A 247 2.02 -0.06 -25.08
C LYS A 247 2.61 0.07 -26.48
N GLU A 248 3.89 -0.22 -26.64
CA GLU A 248 4.59 -0.19 -27.93
C GLU A 248 4.01 -1.21 -28.91
N GLU A 249 3.81 -2.46 -28.46
CA GLU A 249 3.20 -3.52 -29.28
C GLU A 249 1.80 -3.16 -29.78
N VAL A 250 0.97 -2.56 -28.90
CA VAL A 250 -0.38 -2.10 -29.28
C VAL A 250 -0.30 -0.96 -30.30
N GLN A 251 0.65 -0.05 -30.15
CA GLN A 251 0.82 1.08 -31.07
C GLN A 251 1.29 0.60 -32.46
N GLU A 252 2.21 -0.35 -32.53
CA GLU A 252 2.68 -0.94 -33.80
C GLU A 252 1.56 -1.72 -34.52
N GLN A 253 0.74 -2.47 -33.79
CA GLN A 253 -0.40 -3.19 -34.37
C GLN A 253 -1.47 -2.24 -34.92
N VAL A 254 -1.73 -1.12 -34.26
CA VAL A 254 -2.67 -0.08 -34.74
C VAL A 254 -2.10 0.64 -35.96
N SER A 255 -0.80 0.91 -36.00
CA SER A 255 -0.13 1.49 -37.18
C SER A 255 -0.03 0.53 -38.37
N GLY A 256 0.03 -0.79 -38.13
CA GLY A 256 0.04 -1.83 -39.18
C GLY A 256 -1.32 -2.17 -39.80
N HIS A 257 -2.43 -1.64 -39.26
CA HIS A 257 -3.78 -1.77 -39.82
C HIS A 257 -4.32 -0.47 -40.44
N ALA A 258 -3.50 0.58 -40.51
CA ALA A 258 -3.83 1.82 -41.20
C ALA A 258 -3.40 1.78 -42.68
N GLU A 259 -3.97 0.86 -43.47
CA GLU A 259 -3.98 0.99 -44.92
C GLU A 259 -5.42 1.29 -45.40
N LEU A 260 -5.57 2.49 -45.96
CA LEU A 260 -6.73 3.03 -46.69
C LEU A 260 -8.00 3.35 -45.87
N ILE A 261 -7.94 4.42 -45.08
CA ILE A 261 -9.09 5.35 -44.99
C ILE A 261 -8.62 6.67 -45.59
N GLN A 262 -9.20 7.03 -46.74
CA GLN A 262 -8.98 8.30 -47.42
C GLN A 262 -9.34 9.47 -46.48
N GLU A 263 -8.52 10.51 -46.56
CA GLU A 263 -8.73 11.81 -45.92
C GLU A 263 -10.11 12.38 -46.27
N ASP A 264 -11.07 12.26 -45.35
CA ASP A 264 -12.19 13.18 -45.17
C ASP A 264 -13.06 12.67 -44.02
N ASP A 265 -12.72 13.02 -42.76
CA ASP A 265 -13.67 13.53 -41.75
C ASP A 265 -12.95 13.84 -40.41
N PHE A 266 -11.92 14.69 -40.42
CA PHE A 266 -11.32 15.23 -39.18
C PHE A 266 -12.12 16.43 -38.67
N ASN A 267 -13.43 16.28 -38.43
CA ASN A 267 -14.15 17.23 -37.59
C ASN A 267 -15.50 16.70 -37.07
N LYS A 268 -15.46 15.94 -35.96
CA LYS A 268 -16.50 15.91 -34.91
C LYS A 268 -16.19 14.82 -33.86
N CYS A 269 -15.44 15.16 -32.81
CA CYS A 269 -15.61 14.49 -31.52
C CYS A 269 -15.21 15.43 -30.36
N PRO A 270 -16.17 15.97 -29.58
CA PRO A 270 -15.90 16.94 -28.54
C PRO A 270 -15.66 16.24 -27.20
N TYR A 271 -14.45 15.73 -26.95
CA TYR A 271 -14.09 15.19 -25.62
C TYR A 271 -12.61 15.40 -25.28
N TYR A 272 -12.09 16.61 -25.45
CA TYR A 272 -10.88 17.04 -24.76
C TYR A 272 -11.00 18.51 -24.32
N ALA A 273 -11.52 18.72 -23.12
CA ALA A 273 -11.35 19.96 -22.39
C ALA A 273 -11.50 19.73 -20.88
N ALA A 274 -10.61 20.37 -20.12
CA ALA A 274 -10.59 20.58 -18.67
C ALA A 274 -10.11 19.39 -17.80
N LYS A 275 -9.14 19.52 -16.90
CA LYS A 275 -8.47 20.71 -16.32
C LYS A 275 -7.14 20.28 -15.70
N MET A 276 -6.09 21.06 -15.96
CA MET A 276 -4.92 21.13 -15.09
C MET A 276 -5.32 21.81 -13.77
N GLY A 277 -5.05 21.14 -12.67
CA GLY A 277 -5.02 21.71 -11.33
C GLY A 277 -3.87 21.04 -10.58
N LYS A 278 -2.77 21.77 -10.39
CA LYS A 278 -1.69 21.36 -9.49
C LYS A 278 -2.25 21.40 -8.08
N VAL A 279 -2.61 20.23 -7.56
CA VAL A 279 -2.79 20.00 -6.12
C VAL A 279 -1.54 19.21 -5.68
N PRO A 280 -0.81 19.62 -4.64
CA PRO A 280 0.23 18.77 -4.08
C PRO A 280 -0.44 17.49 -3.58
N LEU A 281 -0.07 16.32 -4.13
CA LEU A 281 -0.48 15.03 -3.57
C LEU A 281 0.27 14.83 -2.24
N LEU A 282 -0.29 15.33 -1.15
CA LEU A 282 -0.01 14.88 0.21
C LEU A 282 -1.08 13.84 0.55
N PHE A 283 -0.93 12.58 0.11
CA PHE A 283 -1.95 11.57 0.42
C PHE A 283 -1.43 10.18 0.74
N PHE A 284 -0.28 10.12 1.37
CA PHE A 284 0.14 8.98 2.16
C PHE A 284 1.00 9.50 3.32
N SER A 285 0.39 10.31 4.18
CA SER A 285 0.82 10.22 5.56
C SER A 285 0.33 8.85 6.04
N VAL A 286 1.26 7.96 6.35
CA VAL A 286 1.22 7.40 7.70
C VAL A 286 0.95 8.63 8.57
N ASN A 287 -0.27 8.77 9.10
CA ASN A 287 -0.45 9.80 10.12
C ASN A 287 0.63 9.47 11.15
N TYR A 288 1.62 10.37 11.21
CA TYR A 288 2.57 10.51 12.29
C TYR A 288 1.71 10.58 13.54
#